data_AF-A0A537KT45-F1
#
_entry.id   AF-A0A537KT45-F1
#
_cell.length_a   1.000
_cell.length_b   1.000
_cell.length_c   1.000
_cell.angle_alpha   90.00
_cell.angle_beta   90.00
_cell.angle_gamma   90.00
#
_symmetry.space_group_name_H-M   'P 1'
#
loop_
_entity.id
_entity.type
_entity.pdbx_description
1 polymer ?
#
loop_
_entity_poly.entity_id
_entity_poly.type
_entity_poly.pdbx_seq_one_letter_code
_entity_poly.pdbx_strand_id
1 'polypeptide(L)'
;MKSRETLIRLRKFQVDEKRRRVAQIEGMVADFDRMAAELDREIAAEQDRAGIHDPTHFAYPTYAKAALVRRDNLKRSADELKVQLEDARMALAEAFEELKKVELLDERDQQRERVADNAREQAELDRIGALRPAAMRV
;
A
#
# COMPACT_ATOMS: atom_id res chain seq x y z
N MET A 1 11.82 -25.55 -4.60
CA MET A 1 11.54 -24.38 -5.47
C MET A 1 10.05 -24.02 -5.56
N LYS A 2 9.13 -24.88 -6.08
CA LYS A 2 7.70 -24.54 -6.31
C LYS A 2 6.91 -23.98 -5.10
N SER A 3 7.19 -24.46 -3.89
CA SER A 3 6.53 -23.98 -2.67
C SER A 3 6.86 -22.50 -2.33
N ARG A 4 8.07 -22.04 -2.62
CA ARG A 4 8.54 -20.68 -2.28
C ARG A 4 8.07 -19.64 -3.29
N GLU A 5 8.07 -19.99 -4.57
CA GLU A 5 7.46 -19.18 -5.62
C GLU A 5 5.96 -18.95 -5.34
N THR A 6 5.26 -19.99 -4.88
CA THR A 6 3.85 -19.89 -4.45
C THR A 6 3.70 -18.94 -3.26
N LEU A 7 4.61 -19.01 -2.29
CA LEU A 7 4.62 -18.10 -1.14
C LEU A 7 4.88 -16.64 -1.56
N ILE A 8 5.84 -16.37 -2.44
CA ILE A 8 6.11 -15.03 -2.98
C ILE A 8 4.86 -14.48 -3.68
N ARG A 9 4.20 -15.30 -4.50
CA ARG A 9 2.96 -14.89 -5.19
C ARG A 9 1.85 -14.55 -4.21
N LEU A 10 1.68 -15.36 -3.15
CA LEU A 10 0.73 -15.09 -2.08
C LEU A 10 1.03 -13.76 -1.37
N ARG A 11 2.31 -13.50 -1.04
CA ARG A 11 2.72 -12.24 -0.38
C ARG A 11 2.50 -11.02 -1.29
N LYS A 12 2.78 -11.12 -2.59
CA LYS A 12 2.46 -10.06 -3.57
C LYS A 12 0.97 -9.75 -3.60
N PHE A 13 0.13 -10.78 -3.62
CA PHE A 13 -1.32 -10.60 -3.56
C PHE A 13 -1.76 -9.88 -2.26
N GLN A 14 -1.18 -10.23 -1.12
CA GLN A 14 -1.47 -9.56 0.16
C GLN A 14 -1.07 -8.08 0.12
N VAL A 15 0.10 -7.75 -0.42
CA VAL A 15 0.55 -6.36 -0.62
C VAL A 15 -0.43 -5.59 -1.51
N ASP A 16 -0.84 -6.17 -2.64
CA ASP A 16 -1.77 -5.53 -3.58
C ASP A 16 -3.16 -5.33 -2.96
N GLU A 17 -3.63 -6.26 -2.15
CA GLU A 17 -4.86 -6.13 -1.38
C GLU A 17 -4.80 -4.99 -0.37
N LYS A 18 -3.73 -4.92 0.44
CA LYS A 18 -3.52 -3.83 1.41
C LYS A 18 -3.37 -2.47 0.72
N ARG A 19 -2.68 -2.43 -0.42
CA ARG A 19 -2.53 -1.21 -1.23
C ARG A 19 -3.87 -0.70 -1.76
N ARG A 20 -4.73 -1.60 -2.26
CA ARG A 20 -6.11 -1.26 -2.67
C ARG A 20 -6.93 -0.74 -1.49
N ARG A 21 -6.78 -1.33 -0.30
CA ARG A 21 -7.47 -0.86 0.90
C ARG A 21 -7.04 0.56 1.30
N VAL A 22 -5.74 0.86 1.27
CA VAL A 22 -5.21 2.22 1.51
C VAL A 22 -5.84 3.21 0.51
N ALA A 23 -5.77 2.91 -0.79
CA ALA A 23 -6.31 3.78 -1.83
C ALA A 23 -7.83 4.01 -1.68
N GLN A 24 -8.58 2.99 -1.26
CA GLN A 24 -10.01 3.13 -0.98
C GLN A 24 -10.28 4.12 0.16
N ILE A 25 -9.55 4.01 1.27
CA ILE A 25 -9.72 4.90 2.42
C ILE A 25 -9.32 6.33 2.04
N GLU A 26 -8.21 6.51 1.31
CA GLU A 26 -7.79 7.82 0.80
C GLU A 26 -8.86 8.47 -0.08
N GLY A 27 -9.49 7.70 -0.96
CA GLY A 27 -10.61 8.17 -1.78
C GLY A 27 -11.80 8.62 -0.92
N MET A 28 -12.18 7.84 0.10
CA MET A 28 -13.28 8.19 1.00
C MET A 28 -12.99 9.47 1.80
N VAL A 29 -11.76 9.65 2.31
CA VAL A 29 -11.33 10.87 3.00
C VAL A 29 -11.45 12.08 2.06
N ALA A 30 -10.92 11.96 0.85
CA ALA A 30 -10.98 13.04 -0.14
C ALA A 30 -12.43 13.43 -0.51
N ASP A 31 -13.32 12.45 -0.62
CA ASP A 31 -14.74 12.69 -0.89
C ASP A 31 -15.43 13.42 0.27
N PHE A 32 -15.15 13.04 1.52
CA PHE A 32 -15.70 13.73 2.71
C PHE A 32 -15.18 15.15 2.84
N ASP A 33 -13.87 15.36 2.66
CA ASP A 33 -13.28 16.70 2.69
C ASP A 33 -13.86 17.60 1.58
N ARG A 34 -14.06 17.06 0.37
CA ARG A 34 -14.69 17.78 -0.75
C ARG A 34 -16.14 18.16 -0.43
N MET A 35 -16.94 17.24 0.09
CA MET A 35 -18.34 17.53 0.48
C MET A 35 -18.41 18.53 1.62
N ALA A 36 -17.49 18.47 2.60
CA ALA A 36 -17.42 19.45 3.67
C ALA A 36 -17.09 20.85 3.15
N ALA A 37 -16.16 20.96 2.19
CA ALA A 37 -15.81 22.23 1.55
C ALA A 37 -16.94 22.80 0.65
N GLU A 38 -17.77 21.94 0.06
CA GLU A 38 -18.99 22.36 -0.63
C GLU A 38 -20.01 22.95 0.34
N LEU A 39 -20.28 22.28 1.46
CA LEU A 39 -21.16 22.80 2.51
C LEU A 39 -20.63 24.12 3.09
N ASP A 40 -19.32 24.27 3.28
CA ASP A 40 -18.72 25.55 3.73
C ASP A 40 -19.07 26.71 2.77
N ARG A 41 -19.06 26.46 1.46
CA ARG A 41 -19.44 27.47 0.44
C ARG A 41 -20.93 27.78 0.47
N GLU A 42 -21.77 26.76 0.61
CA GLU A 42 -23.22 26.93 0.71
C GLU A 42 -23.62 27.71 1.98
N ILE A 43 -22.98 27.41 3.11
CA ILE A 43 -23.18 28.12 4.37
C ILE A 43 -22.83 29.59 4.20
N ALA A 44 -21.67 29.91 3.63
CA ALA A 44 -21.26 31.29 3.38
C ALA A 44 -22.28 32.03 2.50
N ALA A 45 -22.71 31.42 1.39
CA ALA A 45 -23.70 32.01 0.50
C ALA A 45 -25.07 32.24 1.18
N GLU A 46 -25.48 31.34 2.08
CA GLU A 46 -26.71 31.50 2.86
C GLU A 46 -26.59 32.64 3.89
N GLN A 47 -25.46 32.71 4.60
CA GLN A 47 -25.18 33.76 5.57
C GLN A 47 -25.15 35.14 4.90
N ASP A 48 -24.46 35.27 3.76
CA ASP A 48 -24.38 36.50 2.97
C ASP A 48 -25.78 36.95 2.51
N ARG A 49 -26.61 36.01 2.06
CA ARG A 49 -27.99 36.30 1.62
C ARG A 49 -28.87 36.78 2.77
N ALA A 50 -28.70 36.20 3.94
CA ALA A 50 -29.47 36.57 5.13
C ALA A 50 -28.92 37.82 5.84
N GLY A 51 -27.66 38.18 5.59
CA GLY A 51 -26.93 39.21 6.34
C GLY A 51 -26.65 38.82 7.80
N ILE A 52 -26.73 37.53 8.14
CA ILE A 52 -26.57 37.02 9.51
C ILE A 52 -25.52 35.91 9.50
N HIS A 53 -24.36 36.19 10.07
CA HIS A 53 -23.22 35.27 10.10
C HIS A 53 -23.07 34.54 11.44
N ASP A 54 -23.59 35.10 12.52
CA ASP A 54 -23.49 34.52 13.86
C ASP A 54 -24.46 33.32 14.00
N PRO A 55 -23.95 32.08 14.15
CA PRO A 55 -24.79 30.88 14.29
C PRO A 55 -25.65 30.87 15.57
N THR A 56 -25.33 31.72 16.55
CA THR A 56 -26.10 31.85 17.80
C THR A 56 -27.23 32.86 17.69
N HIS A 57 -27.27 33.65 16.60
CA HIS A 57 -28.32 34.62 16.36
C HIS A 57 -29.68 33.92 16.21
N PHE A 58 -30.73 34.46 16.84
CA PHE A 58 -32.05 33.82 16.86
C PHE A 58 -32.64 33.63 15.45
N ALA A 59 -32.35 34.56 14.53
CA ALA A 59 -32.77 34.53 13.14
C ALA A 59 -31.71 33.91 12.20
N TYR A 60 -30.71 33.18 12.74
CA TYR A 60 -29.74 32.50 11.91
C TYR A 60 -30.44 31.51 10.95
N PRO A 61 -30.07 31.48 9.65
CA PRO A 61 -30.77 30.66 8.68
C PRO A 61 -30.80 29.18 9.07
N THR A 62 -31.99 28.58 9.05
CA THR A 62 -32.18 27.17 9.43
C THR A 62 -31.39 26.24 8.51
N TYR A 63 -31.31 26.58 7.22
CA TYR A 63 -30.49 25.87 6.24
C TYR A 63 -29.00 25.90 6.62
N ALA A 64 -28.45 27.10 6.84
CA ALA A 64 -27.05 27.26 7.27
C ALA A 64 -26.77 26.50 8.56
N LYS A 65 -27.71 26.47 9.52
CA LYS A 65 -27.58 25.70 10.76
C LYS A 65 -27.50 24.20 10.52
N ALA A 66 -28.38 23.66 9.68
CA ALA A 66 -28.37 22.24 9.33
C ALA A 66 -27.10 21.85 8.56
N ALA A 67 -26.67 22.72 7.63
CA ALA A 67 -25.45 22.52 6.84
C ALA A 67 -24.19 22.53 7.72
N LEU A 68 -24.10 23.42 8.73
CA LEU A 68 -23.02 23.41 9.74
C LEU A 68 -22.91 22.04 10.41
N VAL A 69 -24.02 21.51 10.93
CA VAL A 69 -24.04 20.20 11.61
C VAL A 69 -23.60 19.07 10.67
N ARG A 70 -24.11 19.08 9.43
CA ARG A 70 -23.74 18.06 8.43
C ARG A 70 -22.26 18.10 8.09
N ARG A 71 -21.71 19.30 7.88
CA ARG A 71 -20.29 19.52 7.61
C ARG A 71 -19.43 19.04 8.77
N ASP A 72 -19.80 19.37 10.00
CA ASP A 72 -19.03 18.98 11.19
C ASP A 72 -19.02 17.46 11.37
N ASN A 73 -20.14 16.79 11.05
CA ASN A 73 -20.18 15.33 11.01
C ASN A 73 -19.28 14.75 9.90
N LEU A 74 -19.28 15.33 8.70
CA LEU A 74 -18.38 14.90 7.61
C LEU A 74 -16.90 15.05 7.99
N LYS A 75 -16.52 16.18 8.60
CA LYS A 75 -15.14 16.42 9.08
C LYS A 75 -14.75 15.39 10.14
N ARG A 76 -15.63 15.11 11.11
CA ARG A 76 -15.41 14.06 12.11
C ARG A 76 -15.20 12.69 11.47
N SER A 77 -16.06 12.31 10.52
CA SER A 77 -15.93 11.02 9.81
C SER A 77 -14.66 10.96 8.96
N ALA A 78 -14.22 12.07 8.36
CA ALA A 78 -12.95 12.14 7.65
C ALA A 78 -11.76 11.94 8.60
N ASP A 79 -11.80 12.54 9.79
CA ASP A 79 -10.74 12.40 10.79
C ASP A 79 -10.68 10.97 11.36
N GLU A 80 -11.82 10.32 11.60
CA GLU A 80 -11.88 8.90 11.96
C GLU A 80 -11.28 8.01 10.86
N LEU A 81 -11.57 8.31 9.58
CA LEU A 81 -10.98 7.58 8.46
C LEU A 81 -9.47 7.83 8.32
N LYS A 82 -8.96 9.01 8.68
CA LYS A 82 -7.52 9.29 8.69
C LYS A 82 -6.79 8.41 9.71
N VAL A 83 -7.40 8.17 10.88
CA VAL A 83 -6.84 7.20 11.85
C VAL A 83 -6.79 5.79 11.25
N GLN A 84 -7.89 5.34 10.63
CA GLN A 84 -7.92 4.03 9.96
C GLN A 84 -6.95 3.93 8.78
N LEU A 85 -6.69 5.06 8.11
CA LEU A 85 -5.73 5.15 7.01
C LEU A 85 -4.30 4.90 7.50
N GLU A 86 -3.93 5.48 8.64
CA GLU A 86 -2.62 5.25 9.24
C GLU A 86 -2.43 3.77 9.61
N ASP A 87 -3.43 3.13 10.22
CA ASP A 87 -3.41 1.69 10.51
C ASP A 87 -3.27 0.85 9.21
N ALA A 88 -4.00 1.22 8.15
CA ALA A 88 -3.91 0.54 6.86
C ALA A 88 -2.55 0.71 6.19
N ARG A 89 -1.92 1.89 6.32
CA ARG A 89 -0.56 2.18 5.83
C ARG A 89 0.48 1.37 6.59
N MET A 90 0.34 1.25 7.91
CA MET A 90 1.20 0.39 8.73
C MET A 90 1.09 -1.08 8.31
N ALA A 91 -0.13 -1.58 8.12
CA ALA A 91 -0.37 -2.96 7.65
C ALA A 91 0.19 -3.21 6.24
N LEU A 92 0.15 -2.19 5.35
CA LEU A 92 0.77 -2.26 4.04
C LEU A 92 2.31 -2.33 4.15
N ALA A 93 2.91 -1.50 5.00
CA ALA A 93 4.35 -1.50 5.23
C ALA A 93 4.83 -2.85 5.77
N GLU A 94 4.11 -3.42 6.75
CA GLU A 94 4.40 -4.76 7.27
C GLU A 94 4.32 -5.84 6.16
N ALA A 95 3.29 -5.81 5.32
CA ALA A 95 3.15 -6.74 4.21
C ALA A 95 4.31 -6.64 3.20
N PHE A 96 4.79 -5.42 2.93
CA PHE A 96 5.96 -5.19 2.08
C PHE A 96 7.25 -5.75 2.70
N GLU A 97 7.48 -5.53 4.00
CA GLU A 97 8.64 -6.08 4.70
C GLU A 97 8.61 -7.62 4.69
N GLU A 98 7.45 -8.23 4.90
CA GLU A 98 7.29 -9.69 4.82
C GLU A 98 7.54 -10.23 3.41
N LEU A 99 7.07 -9.55 2.37
CA LEU A 99 7.38 -9.91 0.98
C LEU A 99 8.90 -9.86 0.73
N LYS A 100 9.55 -8.76 1.11
CA LYS A 100 10.99 -8.55 0.91
C LYS A 100 11.84 -9.58 1.63
N LYS A 101 11.47 -9.96 2.86
CA LYS A 101 12.14 -11.05 3.60
C LYS A 101 12.12 -12.35 2.80
N VAL A 102 10.97 -12.72 2.22
CA VAL A 102 10.83 -13.95 1.44
C VAL A 102 11.60 -13.88 0.12
N GLU A 103 11.60 -12.73 -0.55
CA GLU A 103 12.35 -12.52 -1.81
C GLU A 103 13.86 -12.63 -1.59
N LEU A 104 14.43 -11.93 -0.61
CA LEU A 104 15.87 -12.01 -0.27
C LEU A 104 16.30 -13.45 0.08
N LEU A 105 15.43 -14.14 0.81
CA LEU A 105 15.61 -15.52 1.16
C LEU A 105 15.67 -16.41 -0.10
N ASP A 106 14.78 -16.20 -1.07
CA ASP A 106 14.78 -16.95 -2.34
C ASP A 106 16.03 -16.65 -3.17
N GLU A 107 16.44 -15.39 -3.29
CA GLU A 107 17.66 -14.97 -3.99
C GLU A 107 18.92 -15.65 -3.45
N ARG A 108 19.06 -15.71 -2.11
CA ARG A 108 20.18 -16.40 -1.46
C ARG A 108 20.21 -17.89 -1.80
N ASP A 109 19.05 -18.54 -1.82
CA ASP A 109 18.96 -19.97 -2.09
C ASP A 109 19.24 -20.26 -3.58
N GLN A 110 18.75 -19.42 -4.50
CA GLN A 110 19.10 -19.49 -5.92
C GLN A 110 20.60 -19.29 -6.15
N GLN A 111 21.25 -18.37 -5.43
CA GLN A 111 22.70 -18.20 -5.50
C GLN A 111 23.45 -19.47 -5.05
N ARG A 112 23.01 -20.09 -3.95
CA ARG A 112 23.61 -21.34 -3.45
C ARG A 112 23.46 -22.49 -4.45
N GLU A 113 22.28 -22.60 -5.06
CA GLU A 113 22.00 -23.62 -6.08
C GLU A 113 22.88 -23.43 -7.32
N ARG A 114 22.98 -22.20 -7.84
CA ARG A 114 23.88 -21.86 -8.96
C ARG A 114 25.34 -22.18 -8.66
N VAL A 115 25.83 -21.85 -7.47
CA VAL A 115 27.21 -22.16 -7.07
C VAL A 115 27.43 -23.67 -7.00
N ALA A 116 26.47 -24.43 -6.45
CA ALA A 116 26.55 -25.88 -6.38
C ALA A 116 26.53 -26.54 -7.77
N ASP A 117 25.70 -26.04 -8.68
CA ASP A 117 25.61 -26.56 -10.05
C ASP A 117 26.87 -26.25 -10.85
N ASN A 118 27.40 -25.03 -10.77
CA ASN A 118 28.69 -24.68 -11.39
C ASN A 118 29.83 -25.56 -10.86
N ALA A 119 29.85 -25.86 -9.55
CA ALA A 119 30.86 -26.73 -8.95
C ALA A 119 30.73 -28.19 -9.44
N ARG A 120 29.50 -28.69 -9.63
CA ARG A 120 29.24 -30.02 -10.21
C ARG A 120 29.71 -30.09 -11.66
N GLU A 121 29.36 -29.10 -12.47
CA GLU A 121 29.79 -29.01 -13.87
C GLU A 121 31.32 -28.97 -13.98
N GLN A 122 31.98 -28.15 -13.16
CA GLN A 122 33.45 -28.08 -13.15
C GLN A 122 34.08 -29.44 -12.79
N ALA A 123 33.57 -30.12 -11.76
CA ALA A 123 34.07 -31.44 -11.37
C ALA A 123 33.85 -32.50 -12.46
N GLU A 124 32.77 -32.39 -13.25
CA GLU A 124 32.52 -33.27 -14.39
C GLU A 124 33.50 -32.99 -15.55
N LEU A 125 33.74 -31.71 -15.87
CA LEU A 125 34.74 -31.31 -16.86
C LEU A 125 36.15 -31.77 -16.47
N ASP A 126 36.53 -31.63 -15.21
CA ASP A 126 37.82 -32.07 -14.69
C ASP A 126 38.00 -33.60 -14.81
N ARG A 127 36.95 -34.38 -14.52
CA ARG A 127 36.95 -35.85 -14.72
C ARG A 127 37.12 -36.23 -16.19
N ILE A 128 36.43 -35.55 -17.10
CA ILE A 128 36.55 -35.79 -18.54
C ILE A 128 37.96 -35.41 -19.03
N GLY A 129 38.52 -34.31 -18.54
CA GLY A 129 39.89 -33.89 -18.82
C GLY A 129 40.94 -34.90 -18.34
N ALA A 130 40.75 -35.47 -17.14
CA ALA A 130 41.64 -36.48 -16.58
C ALA A 130 41.59 -37.84 -17.30
N LEU A 131 40.49 -38.15 -18.01
CA LEU A 131 40.32 -39.37 -18.80
C LEU A 131 40.92 -39.30 -20.21
N ARG A 132 41.41 -38.14 -20.67
CA ARG A 132 42.20 -38.05 -21.91
C ARG A 132 43.67 -38.34 -21.58
N PRO A 133 44.22 -39.51 -21.96
CA PRO A 133 45.66 -39.72 -21.84
C PRO A 133 46.37 -38.70 -22.74
N ALA A 134 47.51 -38.21 -22.26
CA ALA A 134 48.48 -37.47 -23.05
C ALA A 134 49.02 -38.35 -24.19
N ALA A 135 48.19 -38.58 -25.20
CA ALA A 135 48.63 -39.09 -26.48
C ALA A 135 49.32 -37.93 -27.19
N MET A 136 50.61 -38.14 -27.51
CA MET A 136 51.45 -37.32 -28.37
C MET A 136 52.28 -36.24 -27.66
N ARG A 137 53.50 -36.61 -27.27
CA ARG A 137 54.70 -36.16 -28.00
C ARG A 137 55.88 -37.10 -27.74
N VAL A 138 56.27 -37.74 -28.85
CA VAL A 138 57.55 -38.42 -29.13
C VAL A 138 58.64 -37.36 -29.27
#